data_AF-A0A929PF38-F1
#
_entry.id   AF-A0A929PF38-F1
#
_cell.length_a   1.000
_cell.length_b   1.000
_cell.length_c   1.000
_cell.angle_alpha   90.00
_cell.angle_beta   90.00
_cell.angle_gamma   90.00
#
_symmetry.space_group_name_H-M   'P 1'
#
loop_
_entity.id
_entity.type
_entity.pdbx_description
1 polymer ?
#
loop_
_entity_poly.entity_id
_entity_poly.type
_entity_poly.pdbx_seq_one_letter_code
_entity_poly.pdbx_strand_id
1 'polypeptide(L)'
;MKKLLFAIITTIAITQPGYAQLGGLLKKGTDMLGSSGLSKIIKQPAAISTNFKDDAIIKGSKPPSFQEGVTPQPLYLLPKATGGGYILCAGLYEMTNKSYCLHAGTRGPSSGDGYMLATVEGPKKNVVINILKSAEKHPEVKQRNIQVLLWAIIARTKLADFSTEIKATAAILLTPEQLLTLKAAH
;
A
#
# COMPACT_ATOMS: atom_id res chain seq x y z
N MET A 1 59.74 27.21 16.66
CA MET A 1 59.49 26.16 15.64
C MET A 1 58.06 25.67 15.81
N LYS A 2 57.22 25.91 14.81
CA LYS A 2 55.75 25.75 14.82
C LYS A 2 55.36 24.27 14.93
N LYS A 3 54.63 23.88 15.98
CA LYS A 3 53.90 22.60 16.02
C LYS A 3 52.49 22.84 15.49
N LEU A 4 52.24 22.32 14.30
CA LEU A 4 50.98 22.38 13.57
C LEU A 4 49.96 21.44 14.27
N LEU A 5 48.93 21.99 14.90
CA LEU A 5 47.77 21.22 15.38
C LEU A 5 46.85 20.95 14.19
N PHE A 6 46.77 19.68 13.77
CA PHE A 6 45.75 19.20 12.85
C PHE A 6 44.51 18.79 13.68
N ALA A 7 43.48 19.63 13.69
CA ALA A 7 42.19 19.29 14.28
C ALA A 7 41.37 18.52 13.24
N ILE A 8 41.27 17.19 13.41
CA ILE A 8 40.36 16.33 12.65
C ILE A 8 38.96 16.52 13.24
N ILE A 9 38.09 17.24 12.53
CA ILE A 9 36.67 17.35 12.85
C ILE A 9 35.97 16.12 12.26
N THR A 10 35.73 15.13 13.10
CA THR A 10 34.93 13.95 12.75
C THR A 10 33.45 14.30 12.86
N THR A 11 32.80 14.58 11.72
CA THR A 11 31.35 14.80 11.66
C THR A 11 30.64 13.46 11.80
N ILE A 12 30.15 13.14 13.00
CA ILE A 12 29.27 11.99 13.24
C ILE A 12 27.89 12.32 12.68
N ALA A 13 27.55 11.72 11.54
CA ALA A 13 26.19 11.76 11.00
C ALA A 13 25.27 10.90 11.88
N ILE A 14 24.41 11.55 12.66
CA ILE A 14 23.35 10.88 13.42
C ILE A 14 22.26 10.48 12.44
N THR A 15 22.25 9.22 12.02
CA THR A 15 21.09 8.62 11.34
C THR A 15 20.02 8.31 12.37
N GLN A 16 18.97 9.13 12.44
CA GLN A 16 17.79 8.79 13.24
C GLN A 16 16.97 7.71 12.52
N PRO A 17 16.69 6.55 13.13
CA PRO A 17 15.69 5.62 12.62
C PRO A 17 14.31 6.22 12.87
N GLY A 18 13.69 6.74 11.81
CA GLY A 18 12.30 7.20 11.82
C GLY A 18 11.32 6.02 11.83
N TYR A 19 11.16 5.36 12.99
CA TYR A 19 10.08 4.40 13.21
C TYR A 19 9.37 4.72 14.53
N ALA A 20 8.03 4.73 14.48
CA ALA A 20 7.04 4.65 15.59
C ALA A 20 5.98 5.76 15.73
N GLN A 21 5.73 6.62 14.74
CA GLN A 21 4.64 7.62 14.87
C GLN A 21 3.21 7.04 14.68
N LEU A 22 3.08 5.88 14.04
CA LEU A 22 1.76 5.23 13.81
C LEU A 22 1.23 4.47 15.03
N GLY A 23 2.11 3.94 15.89
CA GLY A 23 1.71 3.22 17.10
C GLY A 23 1.04 4.15 18.13
N GLY A 24 1.53 5.39 18.25
CA GLY A 24 0.94 6.40 19.15
C GLY A 24 -0.42 6.92 18.67
N LEU A 25 -0.63 7.00 17.36
CA LEU A 25 -1.89 7.46 16.77
C LEU A 25 -3.01 6.42 16.97
N LEU A 26 -2.69 5.13 16.82
CA LEU A 26 -3.61 4.04 17.12
C LEU A 26 -3.98 4.00 18.61
N LYS A 27 -2.99 4.21 19.49
CA LYS A 27 -3.19 4.20 20.95
C LYS A 27 -4.07 5.37 21.43
N LYS A 28 -3.89 6.57 20.87
CA LYS A 28 -4.79 7.71 21.15
C LYS A 28 -6.22 7.49 20.62
N GLY A 29 -6.39 6.79 19.49
CA GLY A 29 -7.70 6.45 18.96
C GLY A 29 -8.47 5.44 19.81
N THR A 30 -7.77 4.50 20.46
CA THR A 30 -8.39 3.49 21.34
C THR A 30 -8.83 4.05 22.69
N ASP A 31 -8.13 5.06 23.23
CA ASP A 31 -8.47 5.66 24.51
C ASP A 31 -9.72 6.56 24.44
N MET A 32 -10.08 7.03 23.24
CA MET A 32 -11.29 7.84 23.01
C MET A 32 -12.56 7.02 22.74
N LEU A 33 -12.43 5.72 22.41
CA LEU A 33 -13.57 4.84 22.18
C LEU A 33 -13.75 3.89 23.37
N GLY A 34 -14.73 4.18 24.22
CA GLY A 34 -15.11 3.28 25.32
C GLY A 34 -15.43 1.84 24.84
N SER A 35 -15.40 0.89 25.77
CA SER A 35 -15.55 -0.57 25.53
C SER A 35 -16.72 -0.97 24.62
N SER A 36 -17.82 -0.21 24.62
CA SER A 36 -18.98 -0.39 23.74
C SER A 36 -18.68 -0.11 22.26
N GLY A 37 -17.89 0.91 21.95
CA GLY A 37 -17.46 1.25 20.58
C GLY A 37 -16.50 0.22 19.99
N LEU A 38 -15.58 -0.28 20.82
CA LEU A 38 -14.67 -1.38 20.45
C LEU A 38 -15.42 -2.66 20.12
N SER A 39 -16.45 -3.03 20.90
CA SER A 39 -17.26 -4.22 20.63
C SER A 39 -18.01 -4.17 19.28
N LYS A 40 -18.44 -2.98 18.84
CA LYS A 40 -19.07 -2.79 17.51
C LYS A 40 -18.05 -2.81 16.38
N ILE A 41 -16.84 -2.29 16.60
CA ILE A 41 -15.75 -2.32 15.61
C ILE A 41 -15.25 -3.75 15.40
N ILE A 42 -15.09 -4.53 16.48
CA ILE A 42 -14.70 -5.94 16.43
C ILE A 42 -15.77 -6.82 15.74
N LYS A 43 -17.05 -6.45 15.84
CA LYS A 43 -18.16 -7.17 15.18
C LYS A 43 -18.30 -6.88 13.68
N GLN A 44 -17.72 -5.81 13.17
CA GLN A 44 -17.85 -5.48 11.76
C GLN A 44 -16.81 -6.21 10.92
N PRO A 45 -17.18 -6.77 9.75
CA PRO A 45 -16.26 -7.50 8.90
C PRO A 45 -15.08 -6.62 8.47
N ALA A 46 -13.91 -7.22 8.26
CA ALA A 46 -12.72 -6.48 7.82
C ALA A 46 -13.01 -5.67 6.56
N ALA A 47 -12.53 -4.42 6.49
CA ALA A 47 -12.81 -3.52 5.37
C ALA A 47 -12.32 -4.07 4.03
N ILE A 48 -11.19 -4.78 4.07
CA ILE A 48 -10.65 -5.63 3.01
C ILE A 48 -10.32 -6.99 3.63
N SER A 49 -10.63 -8.07 2.93
CA SER A 49 -10.26 -9.43 3.31
C SER A 49 -9.60 -10.16 2.14
N THR A 50 -8.62 -11.00 2.46
CA THR A 50 -7.98 -11.94 1.52
C THR A 50 -7.24 -12.99 2.35
N ASN A 51 -7.16 -14.24 1.88
CA ASN A 51 -6.49 -15.32 2.61
C ASN A 51 -5.90 -16.40 1.68
N PHE A 52 -4.86 -17.09 2.15
CA PHE A 52 -4.15 -18.10 1.36
C PHE A 52 -4.99 -19.35 1.03
N LYS A 53 -5.92 -19.73 1.90
CA LYS A 53 -6.66 -20.98 1.75
C LYS A 53 -7.73 -20.87 0.67
N ASP A 54 -8.44 -19.74 0.65
CA ASP A 54 -9.64 -19.59 -0.18
C ASP A 54 -9.44 -18.61 -1.34
N ASP A 55 -8.53 -17.62 -1.21
CA ASP A 55 -8.40 -16.54 -2.21
C ASP A 55 -7.14 -16.66 -3.08
N ALA A 56 -6.13 -17.43 -2.65
CA ALA A 56 -4.87 -17.55 -3.40
C ALA A 56 -5.03 -18.42 -4.66
N ILE A 57 -4.59 -17.88 -5.80
CA ILE A 57 -4.60 -18.56 -7.08
C ILE A 57 -3.31 -19.38 -7.19
N ILE A 58 -3.38 -20.65 -6.78
CA ILE A 58 -2.22 -21.58 -6.76
C ILE A 58 -2.06 -22.32 -8.10
N LYS A 59 -3.16 -22.42 -8.88
CA LYS A 59 -3.18 -23.14 -10.16
C LYS A 59 -2.20 -22.50 -11.15
N GLY A 60 -1.37 -23.34 -11.78
CA GLY A 60 -0.43 -22.90 -12.82
C GLY A 60 0.98 -22.60 -12.32
N SER A 61 1.23 -22.71 -11.00
CA SER A 61 2.58 -22.65 -10.40
C SER A 61 3.57 -23.55 -11.14
N LYS A 62 4.79 -23.07 -11.30
CA LYS A 62 5.87 -23.74 -12.03
C LYS A 62 7.04 -24.05 -11.10
N PRO A 63 7.80 -25.12 -11.35
CA PRO A 63 9.02 -25.38 -10.58
C PRO A 63 10.03 -24.23 -10.79
N PRO A 64 10.99 -24.02 -9.86
CA PRO A 64 12.03 -23.01 -10.04
C PRO A 64 12.80 -23.15 -11.36
N SER A 65 12.99 -24.38 -11.83
CA SER A 65 13.66 -24.69 -13.10
C SER A 65 12.93 -24.18 -14.34
N PHE A 66 11.66 -23.77 -14.23
CA PHE A 66 10.91 -23.20 -15.34
C PHE A 66 11.51 -21.90 -15.88
N GLN A 67 12.31 -21.20 -15.06
CA GLN A 67 12.99 -19.97 -15.44
C GLN A 67 14.42 -20.22 -15.97
N GLU A 68 14.92 -21.46 -15.93
CA GLU A 68 16.28 -21.79 -16.34
C GLU A 68 16.49 -21.53 -17.83
N GLY A 69 17.59 -20.84 -18.17
CA GLY A 69 17.95 -20.54 -19.55
C GLY A 69 17.09 -19.47 -20.23
N VAL A 70 16.15 -18.83 -19.52
CA VAL A 70 15.29 -17.77 -20.06
C VAL A 70 15.59 -16.46 -19.35
N THR A 71 15.94 -15.42 -20.12
CA THR A 71 16.07 -14.06 -19.58
C THR A 71 14.69 -13.39 -19.56
N PRO A 72 14.22 -12.86 -18.42
CA PRO A 72 12.97 -12.12 -18.37
C PRO A 72 13.00 -10.90 -19.29
N GLN A 73 11.94 -10.68 -20.04
CA GLN A 73 11.76 -9.47 -20.84
C GLN A 73 11.04 -8.39 -20.00
N PRO A 74 11.49 -7.12 -20.05
CA PRO A 74 10.78 -6.05 -19.37
C PRO A 74 9.37 -5.86 -19.93
N LEU A 75 8.35 -6.01 -19.07
CA LEU A 75 6.95 -6.00 -19.49
C LEU A 75 6.53 -4.67 -20.14
N TYR A 76 7.12 -3.55 -19.72
CA TYR A 76 6.79 -2.23 -20.23
C TYR A 76 7.16 -2.02 -21.71
N LEU A 77 7.98 -2.90 -22.29
CA LEU A 77 8.31 -2.89 -23.72
C LEU A 77 7.21 -3.50 -24.60
N LEU A 78 6.24 -4.20 -23.99
CA LEU A 78 5.15 -4.82 -24.73
C LEU A 78 4.11 -3.78 -25.18
N PRO A 79 3.45 -4.01 -26.33
CA PRO A 79 2.35 -3.17 -26.75
C PRO A 79 1.18 -3.26 -25.75
N LYS A 80 0.49 -2.14 -25.57
CA LYS A 80 -0.72 -2.06 -24.74
C LYS A 80 -1.97 -2.21 -25.61
N ALA A 81 -2.96 -2.93 -25.09
CA ALA A 81 -4.31 -2.94 -25.64
C ALA A 81 -5.04 -1.63 -25.33
N THR A 82 -6.18 -1.39 -25.99
CA THR A 82 -7.02 -0.18 -25.82
C THR A 82 -7.43 0.08 -24.35
N GLY A 83 -7.54 -0.98 -23.53
CA GLY A 83 -7.85 -0.90 -22.10
C GLY A 83 -6.65 -0.66 -21.17
N GLY A 84 -5.45 -0.46 -21.71
CA GLY A 84 -4.22 -0.17 -20.94
C GLY A 84 -3.44 -1.39 -20.47
N GLY A 85 -3.98 -2.60 -20.61
CA GLY A 85 -3.27 -3.85 -20.31
C GLY A 85 -2.22 -4.20 -21.37
N TYR A 86 -1.17 -4.93 -20.99
CA TYR A 86 -0.15 -5.41 -21.92
C TYR A 86 -0.66 -6.60 -22.74
N ILE A 87 -0.32 -6.63 -24.03
CA ILE A 87 -0.58 -7.75 -24.91
C ILE A 87 0.58 -8.74 -24.76
N LEU A 88 0.29 -9.92 -24.20
CA LEU A 88 1.29 -10.94 -23.89
C LEU A 88 1.39 -11.98 -25.01
N CYS A 89 2.61 -12.38 -25.38
CA CYS A 89 2.89 -13.66 -26.03
C CYS A 89 3.57 -14.61 -25.03
N ALA A 90 3.79 -15.88 -25.41
CA ALA A 90 4.50 -16.83 -24.56
C ALA A 90 5.91 -16.30 -24.23
N GLY A 91 6.25 -16.22 -22.94
CA GLY A 91 7.54 -15.68 -22.50
C GLY A 91 7.60 -15.51 -20.98
N LEU A 92 8.78 -15.10 -20.50
CA LEU A 92 9.02 -14.72 -19.11
C LEU A 92 9.13 -13.20 -19.06
N TYR A 93 8.35 -12.55 -18.19
CA TYR A 93 8.31 -11.09 -18.10
C TYR A 93 8.59 -10.59 -16.70
N GLU A 94 9.21 -9.43 -16.61
CA GLU A 94 9.47 -8.75 -15.34
C GLU A 94 8.98 -7.30 -15.36
N MET A 95 8.63 -6.78 -14.19
CA MET A 95 8.29 -5.37 -14.03
C MET A 95 8.55 -4.91 -12.60
N THR A 96 8.73 -3.59 -12.44
CA THR A 96 8.76 -2.94 -11.14
C THR A 96 7.46 -2.18 -10.94
N ASN A 97 6.70 -2.52 -9.89
CA ASN A 97 5.43 -1.89 -9.56
C ASN A 97 5.47 -1.22 -8.18
N LYS A 98 4.65 -0.19 -8.02
CA LYS A 98 4.32 0.33 -6.69
C LYS A 98 3.39 -0.66 -6.01
N SER A 99 3.76 -1.12 -4.82
CA SER A 99 2.92 -1.93 -3.95
C SER A 99 2.38 -1.11 -2.78
N TYR A 100 1.24 -1.54 -2.25
CA TYR A 100 0.59 -0.92 -1.11
C TYR A 100 0.15 -1.98 -0.11
N CYS A 101 0.56 -1.86 1.14
CA CYS A 101 0.15 -2.79 2.20
C CYS A 101 -1.30 -2.49 2.59
N LEU A 102 -2.18 -3.49 2.51
CA LEU A 102 -3.57 -3.35 2.94
C LEU A 102 -3.81 -3.84 4.38
N HIS A 103 -2.76 -4.35 5.04
CA HIS A 103 -2.80 -4.72 6.45
C HIS A 103 -1.82 -3.84 7.22
N ALA A 104 -2.33 -2.89 7.99
CA ALA A 104 -1.50 -2.00 8.80
C ALA A 104 -0.98 -2.74 10.04
N GLY A 105 0.29 -2.52 10.39
CA GLY A 105 0.88 -3.07 11.62
C GLY A 105 1.49 -4.48 11.51
N THR A 106 1.42 -5.12 10.34
CA THR A 106 2.17 -6.36 10.07
C THR A 106 3.53 -6.07 9.45
N ARG A 107 4.45 -7.04 9.57
CA ARG A 107 5.75 -6.99 8.90
C ARG A 107 5.52 -6.88 7.38
N GLY A 108 6.12 -5.86 6.77
CA GLY A 108 6.11 -5.69 5.33
C GLY A 108 7.03 -6.70 4.62
N PRO A 109 6.98 -6.76 3.27
CA PRO A 109 7.92 -7.55 2.48
C PRO A 109 9.38 -7.31 2.85
N SER A 110 10.15 -8.37 2.76
CA SER A 110 11.60 -8.38 2.72
C SER A 110 12.11 -8.96 1.39
N SER A 111 13.41 -8.80 1.13
CA SER A 111 14.02 -9.33 -0.09
C SER A 111 13.90 -10.86 -0.13
N GLY A 112 13.39 -11.39 -1.24
CA GLY A 112 13.17 -12.83 -1.43
C GLY A 112 11.76 -13.31 -1.09
N ASP A 113 10.89 -12.45 -0.55
CA ASP A 113 9.50 -12.82 -0.32
C ASP A 113 8.72 -12.95 -1.64
N GLY A 114 8.06 -14.09 -1.83
CA GLY A 114 7.16 -14.35 -2.94
C GLY A 114 5.71 -14.00 -2.58
N TYR A 115 4.96 -13.50 -3.57
CA TYR A 115 3.54 -13.19 -3.41
C TYR A 115 2.69 -14.09 -4.29
N MET A 116 1.57 -14.56 -3.75
CA MET A 116 0.52 -15.20 -4.53
C MET A 116 -0.52 -14.16 -4.94
N LEU A 117 -1.01 -14.29 -6.17
CA LEU A 117 -2.16 -13.51 -6.59
C LEU A 117 -3.38 -13.99 -5.80
N ALA A 118 -4.08 -13.05 -5.16
CA ALA A 118 -5.29 -13.34 -4.42
C ALA A 118 -6.37 -12.31 -4.74
N THR A 119 -7.62 -12.74 -4.67
CA THR A 119 -8.74 -11.82 -4.87
C THR A 119 -8.84 -10.87 -3.68
N VAL A 120 -9.08 -9.59 -3.96
CA VAL A 120 -9.38 -8.57 -2.94
C VAL A 120 -10.86 -8.67 -2.62
N GLU A 121 -11.24 -8.96 -1.38
CA GLU A 121 -12.62 -9.05 -0.94
C GLU A 121 -12.97 -8.00 0.13
N GLY A 122 -14.24 -7.93 0.53
CA GLY A 122 -14.73 -7.06 1.60
C GLY A 122 -15.44 -5.78 1.15
N PRO A 123 -16.09 -5.07 2.08
CA PRO A 123 -17.01 -3.98 1.77
C PRO A 123 -16.32 -2.73 1.18
N LYS A 124 -15.01 -2.56 1.35
CA LYS A 124 -14.25 -1.43 0.77
C LYS A 124 -13.45 -1.81 -0.49
N LYS A 125 -13.58 -3.05 -1.01
CA LYS A 125 -12.91 -3.56 -2.21
C LYS A 125 -12.94 -2.58 -3.37
N ASN A 126 -14.13 -2.12 -3.75
CA ASN A 126 -14.30 -1.25 -4.92
C ASN A 126 -13.59 0.09 -4.76
N VAL A 127 -13.68 0.70 -3.57
CA VAL A 127 -12.99 1.98 -3.29
C VAL A 127 -11.48 1.81 -3.36
N VAL A 128 -10.95 0.72 -2.76
CA VAL A 128 -9.51 0.42 -2.81
C VAL A 128 -9.03 0.18 -4.25
N ILE A 129 -9.72 -0.66 -5.02
CA ILE A 129 -9.35 -0.93 -6.43
C ILE A 129 -9.40 0.35 -7.26
N ASN A 130 -10.40 1.21 -7.03
CA ASN A 130 -10.53 2.46 -7.76
C ASN A 130 -9.42 3.47 -7.42
N ILE A 131 -8.99 3.55 -6.16
CA ILE A 131 -7.82 4.36 -5.77
C ILE A 131 -6.58 3.89 -6.52
N LEU A 132 -6.34 2.58 -6.59
CA LEU A 132 -5.16 2.03 -7.27
C LEU A 132 -5.20 2.34 -8.77
N LYS A 133 -6.34 2.13 -9.43
CA LYS A 133 -6.53 2.47 -10.85
C LYS A 133 -6.41 3.97 -11.14
N SER A 134 -6.90 4.81 -10.23
CA SER A 134 -6.79 6.26 -10.35
C SER A 134 -5.33 6.70 -10.18
N ALA A 135 -4.62 6.13 -9.20
CA ALA A 135 -3.21 6.45 -8.93
C ALA A 135 -2.28 6.17 -10.11
N GLU A 136 -2.60 5.20 -10.97
CA GLU A 136 -1.85 4.96 -12.23
C GLU A 136 -1.85 6.18 -13.16
N LYS A 137 -2.93 6.97 -13.13
CA LYS A 137 -3.11 8.19 -13.95
C LYS A 137 -2.61 9.46 -13.27
N HIS A 138 -2.24 9.38 -12.00
CA HIS A 138 -1.86 10.50 -11.14
C HIS A 138 -0.45 10.32 -10.56
N PRO A 139 0.61 10.30 -11.40
CA PRO A 139 1.98 10.08 -10.96
C PRO A 139 2.52 11.18 -10.02
N GLU A 140 1.91 12.38 -10.04
CA GLU A 140 2.20 13.49 -9.15
C GLU A 140 1.86 13.20 -7.68
N VAL A 141 0.96 12.25 -7.43
CA VAL A 141 0.57 11.86 -6.07
C VAL A 141 1.64 10.95 -5.48
N LYS A 142 2.21 11.37 -4.36
CA LYS A 142 3.24 10.62 -3.63
C LYS A 142 2.70 9.27 -3.16
N GLN A 143 3.45 8.18 -3.40
CA GLN A 143 3.10 6.81 -2.98
C GLN A 143 2.77 6.74 -1.48
N ARG A 144 3.51 7.46 -0.63
CA ARG A 144 3.24 7.55 0.81
C ARG A 144 1.83 8.06 1.12
N ASN A 145 1.35 9.06 0.39
CA ASN A 145 0.02 9.62 0.63
C ASN A 145 -1.07 8.63 0.22
N ILE A 146 -0.86 7.89 -0.87
CA ILE A 146 -1.76 6.81 -1.31
C ILE A 146 -1.81 5.70 -0.24
N GLN A 147 -0.65 5.29 0.28
CA GLN A 147 -0.55 4.28 1.35
C GLN A 147 -1.32 4.69 2.61
N VAL A 148 -1.17 5.95 3.03
CA VAL A 148 -1.88 6.49 4.21
C VAL A 148 -3.38 6.62 3.95
N LEU A 149 -3.80 7.05 2.75
CA LEU A 149 -5.21 7.10 2.36
C LEU A 149 -5.86 5.71 2.41
N LEU A 150 -5.19 4.69 1.85
CA LEU A 150 -5.65 3.31 1.88
C LEU A 150 -5.82 2.82 3.33
N TRP A 151 -4.84 3.07 4.19
CA TRP A 151 -4.95 2.73 5.61
C TRP A 151 -6.07 3.47 6.32
N ALA A 152 -6.27 4.76 6.06
CA ALA A 152 -7.37 5.52 6.66
C ALA A 152 -8.74 4.95 6.26
N ILE A 153 -8.92 4.52 5.02
CA ILE A 153 -10.16 3.89 4.54
C ILE A 153 -10.38 2.52 5.18
N ILE A 154 -9.32 1.71 5.30
CA ILE A 154 -9.37 0.38 5.92
C ILE A 154 -9.66 0.49 7.42
N ALA A 155 -9.04 1.47 8.08
CA ALA A 155 -9.28 1.80 9.48
C ALA A 155 -10.61 2.54 9.70
N ARG A 156 -11.33 2.89 8.63
CA ARG A 156 -12.64 3.57 8.69
C ARG A 156 -12.54 4.90 9.43
N THR A 157 -11.46 5.63 9.18
CA THR A 157 -11.26 6.98 9.69
C THR A 157 -12.21 7.94 8.98
N LYS A 158 -12.84 8.87 9.71
CA LYS A 158 -13.75 9.84 9.10
C LYS A 158 -12.97 10.81 8.24
N LEU A 159 -13.55 11.24 7.11
CA LEU A 159 -12.90 12.22 6.22
C LEU A 159 -12.53 13.51 6.95
N ALA A 160 -13.30 13.94 7.96
CA ALA A 160 -13.01 15.12 8.78
C ALA A 160 -11.66 14.99 9.52
N ASP A 161 -11.29 13.79 9.92
CA ASP A 161 -10.10 13.47 10.71
C ASP A 161 -8.85 13.27 9.84
N PHE A 162 -8.99 13.32 8.50
CA PHE A 162 -7.85 13.26 7.60
C PHE A 162 -7.03 14.55 7.69
N SER A 163 -5.71 14.43 7.56
CA SER A 163 -4.84 15.59 7.36
C SER A 163 -5.18 16.29 6.04
N THR A 164 -4.80 17.56 5.91
CA THR A 164 -5.04 18.36 4.70
C THR A 164 -4.47 17.69 3.45
N GLU A 165 -3.28 17.11 3.55
CA GLU A 165 -2.60 16.42 2.44
C GLU A 165 -3.36 15.16 2.01
N ILE A 166 -3.91 14.41 2.97
CA ILE A 166 -4.66 13.19 2.68
C ILE A 166 -6.05 13.54 2.14
N LYS A 167 -6.68 14.62 2.59
CA LYS A 167 -7.90 15.17 1.97
C LYS A 167 -7.68 15.57 0.52
N ALA A 168 -6.58 16.27 0.22
CA ALA A 168 -6.22 16.63 -1.15
C ALA A 168 -5.96 15.38 -2.00
N THR A 169 -5.24 14.40 -1.46
CA THR A 169 -5.00 13.11 -2.13
C THR A 169 -6.30 12.37 -2.43
N ALA A 170 -7.23 12.32 -1.47
CA ALA A 170 -8.55 11.73 -1.66
C ALA A 170 -9.36 12.46 -2.73
N ALA A 171 -9.32 13.79 -2.78
CA ALA A 171 -10.02 14.59 -3.78
C ALA A 171 -9.50 14.39 -5.21
N ILE A 172 -8.20 14.09 -5.36
CA ILE A 172 -7.60 13.75 -6.66
C ILE A 172 -8.03 12.33 -7.09
N LEU A 173 -7.98 11.36 -6.17
CA LEU A 173 -8.08 9.95 -6.52
C LEU A 173 -9.49 9.37 -6.50
N LEU A 174 -10.43 10.00 -5.80
CA LEU A 174 -11.79 9.50 -5.60
C LEU A 174 -12.84 10.36 -6.31
N THR A 175 -13.90 9.71 -6.79
CA THR A 175 -15.06 10.42 -7.33
C THR A 175 -15.88 11.09 -6.22
N PRO A 176 -16.71 12.11 -6.53
CA PRO A 176 -17.60 12.72 -5.55
C PRO A 176 -18.50 11.69 -4.84
N GLU A 177 -19.06 10.73 -5.57
CA GLU A 177 -19.88 9.64 -5.01
C GLU A 177 -19.11 8.78 -4.00
N GLN A 178 -17.84 8.47 -4.30
CA GLN A 178 -16.98 7.71 -3.39
C GLN A 178 -16.66 8.51 -2.13
N LEU A 179 -16.40 9.82 -2.26
CA LEU A 179 -16.19 10.72 -1.12
C LEU A 179 -17.46 10.84 -0.25
N LEU A 180 -18.64 10.90 -0.86
CA LEU A 180 -19.92 10.87 -0.13
C LEU A 180 -20.12 9.55 0.60
N THR A 181 -19.81 8.42 -0.06
CA THR A 181 -19.86 7.09 0.57
C THR A 181 -18.91 6.99 1.76
N LEU A 182 -17.74 7.62 1.72
CA LEU A 182 -16.83 7.69 2.86
C LEU A 182 -17.35 8.58 4.00
N LYS A 183 -18.14 9.61 3.69
CA LYS A 183 -18.81 10.45 4.71
C LYS A 183 -20.00 9.73 5.36
N ALA A 184 -20.76 8.95 4.59
CA ALA A 184 -22.01 8.32 5.03
C ALA A 184 -21.85 6.94 5.71
N ALA A 185 -20.67 6.30 5.61
CA ALA A 185 -20.43 4.97 6.19
C ALA A 185 -20.18 4.98 7.72
N HIS A 186 -20.67 6.01 8.43
CA HIS A 186 -20.43 6.30 9.84
C HIS A 186 -21.69 6.86 10.52
#